data_AF-A0A2E9WPT1-F1
#
_entry.id   AF-A0A2E9WPT1-F1
#
_cell.length_a   1.000
_cell.length_b   1.000
_cell.length_c   1.000
_cell.angle_alpha   90.00
_cell.angle_beta   90.00
_cell.angle_gamma   90.00
#
_symmetry.space_group_name_H-M   'P 1'
#
loop_
_entity.id
_entity.type
_entity.pdbx_description
1 polymer ?
#
loop_
_entity_poly.entity_id
_entity_poly.type
_entity_poly.pdbx_seq_one_letter_code
_entity_poly.pdbx_strand_id
1 'polypeptide(L)'
;MTASVSKFLFMEGISFENILYPRFYAIEPAWYYMVEMPVYNTLMALLCKVYGSHEEWIGRSISILFSGLAGIYFYLFLINHTSDRIAKIALILYCISPLSIIYTKAIQPNPSMLFFLMATIYYFDKYLTEPRAKNYCMTILLGAILFVLNISVLTIGLLLSCLAIRKYGPRFFLDIKNYFMAIGMLVPCLLWIKHANSFVSANLNNAEVMTGPIVDQGKYTFLSFPGLSDYSFYKAQFQLLSGEILTPIGFGLFVLGLGLLRKKDSVLIFWLISFGIYFIIINQMFHPYYYLPWLFPMSWAIANSISFIYDNFPPESFFKKKIGLSFLTLLTVGIIAGYSNSGFIIPAAVKMVPDAIKTLNKFFPENVYGVISHANAGALEFYVYRNAGVLEGNSSQEKLDAFKKILKNNDPKYYLSIYPHEDYAGKNEFSSFLRENYPVAKYKKNEFVLYKIE
;
A
#
# COMPACT_ATOMS: atom_id res chain seq x y z
N MET A 1 -6.19 8.59 -0.04
CA MET A 1 -5.01 9.34 0.46
C MET A 1 -4.02 9.69 -0.66
N THR A 2 -3.22 8.75 -1.18
CA THR A 2 -2.20 9.03 -2.23
C THR A 2 -2.77 9.70 -3.48
N ALA A 3 -3.94 9.26 -3.97
CA ALA A 3 -4.61 9.91 -5.10
C ALA A 3 -4.98 11.38 -4.81
N SER A 4 -5.44 11.68 -3.59
CA SER A 4 -5.79 13.05 -3.16
C SER A 4 -4.58 13.98 -3.14
N VAL A 5 -3.44 13.53 -2.61
CA VAL A 5 -2.19 14.30 -2.66
C VAL A 5 -1.72 14.54 -4.09
N SER A 6 -1.87 13.54 -4.97
CA SER A 6 -1.53 13.69 -6.40
C SER A 6 -2.45 14.68 -7.10
N LYS A 7 -3.74 14.72 -6.72
CA LYS A 7 -4.72 15.69 -7.22
C LYS A 7 -4.41 17.10 -6.74
N PHE A 8 -3.99 17.26 -5.49
CA PHE A 8 -3.50 18.55 -4.95
C PHE A 8 -2.34 19.10 -5.79
N LEU A 9 -1.29 18.29 -6.03
CA LEU A 9 -0.14 18.70 -6.85
C LEU A 9 -0.52 19.01 -8.31
N PHE A 10 -1.54 18.34 -8.85
CA PHE A 10 -2.05 18.62 -10.18
C PHE A 10 -2.76 19.99 -10.23
N MET A 11 -3.67 20.25 -9.28
CA MET A 11 -4.52 21.46 -9.25
C MET A 11 -3.74 22.71 -8.81
N GLU A 12 -3.04 22.64 -7.68
CA GLU A 12 -2.29 23.78 -7.10
C GLU A 12 -0.91 23.97 -7.74
N GLY A 13 -0.47 22.99 -8.52
CA GLY A 13 0.78 23.02 -9.23
C GLY A 13 1.92 22.29 -8.54
N ILE A 14 2.90 21.90 -9.36
CA ILE A 14 4.09 21.16 -8.94
C ILE A 14 5.19 22.18 -8.66
N SER A 15 5.13 22.79 -7.47
CA SER A 15 6.14 23.71 -6.97
C SER A 15 7.00 23.02 -5.90
N PHE A 16 8.19 23.56 -5.64
CA PHE A 16 9.06 23.05 -4.57
C PHE A 16 8.38 23.11 -3.21
N GLU A 17 7.61 24.17 -2.94
CA GLU A 17 6.81 24.32 -1.72
C GLU A 17 5.76 23.22 -1.58
N ASN A 18 4.99 22.95 -2.64
CA ASN A 18 3.94 21.93 -2.60
C ASN A 18 4.50 20.50 -2.50
N ILE A 19 5.73 20.26 -2.95
CA ILE A 19 6.43 18.98 -2.78
C ILE A 19 6.95 18.83 -1.35
N LEU A 20 7.44 19.90 -0.73
CA LEU A 20 7.91 19.87 0.66
C LEU A 20 6.76 19.84 1.67
N TYR A 21 5.61 20.41 1.31
CA TYR A 21 4.43 20.50 2.17
C TYR A 21 3.19 19.98 1.43
N PRO A 22 3.18 18.70 1.05
CA PRO A 22 2.05 18.12 0.33
C PRO A 22 0.81 18.12 1.22
N ARG A 23 -0.34 18.45 0.63
CA ARG A 23 -1.63 18.46 1.31
C ARG A 23 -2.59 17.49 0.65
N PHE A 24 -3.60 17.09 1.40
CA PHE A 24 -4.77 16.47 0.81
C PHE A 24 -5.54 17.53 0.02
N TYR A 25 -6.03 17.13 -1.16
CA TYR A 25 -6.85 18.00 -1.99
C TYR A 25 -8.19 18.28 -1.30
N ALA A 26 -8.54 19.56 -1.19
CA ALA A 26 -9.86 20.05 -0.76
C ALA A 26 -10.32 19.57 0.63
N ILE A 27 -9.39 19.45 1.59
CA ILE A 27 -9.71 19.21 3.01
C ILE A 27 -9.48 20.51 3.80
N GLU A 28 -10.50 20.95 4.53
CA GLU A 28 -10.45 22.10 5.45
C GLU A 28 -10.78 21.68 6.90
N PRO A 29 -9.97 22.07 7.91
CA PRO A 29 -8.70 22.79 7.80
C PRO A 29 -7.64 21.96 7.04
N ALA A 30 -6.58 22.60 6.54
CA ALA A 30 -5.60 21.93 5.68
C ALA A 30 -4.93 20.74 6.38
N TRP A 31 -4.97 19.56 5.76
CA TRP A 31 -4.31 18.35 6.24
C TRP A 31 -3.03 18.07 5.43
N TYR A 32 -1.91 17.98 6.11
CA TYR A 32 -0.59 17.75 5.50
C TYR A 32 -0.22 16.28 5.48
N TYR A 33 0.40 15.83 4.39
CA TYR A 33 0.85 14.46 4.18
C TYR A 33 2.36 14.32 4.37
N MET A 34 2.81 14.07 5.60
CA MET A 34 4.23 13.96 5.96
C MET A 34 4.67 12.51 6.21
N VAL A 35 4.04 11.55 5.54
CA VAL A 35 4.33 10.12 5.70
C VAL A 35 5.61 9.72 4.97
N GLU A 36 5.65 10.00 3.68
CA GLU A 36 6.74 9.72 2.75
C GLU A 36 6.86 10.91 1.81
N MET A 37 8.02 11.09 1.19
CA MET A 37 8.16 12.18 0.22
C MET A 37 7.27 11.89 -0.99
N PRO A 38 6.55 12.88 -1.54
CA PRO A 38 5.52 12.67 -2.56
C PRO A 38 6.10 12.41 -3.96
N VAL A 39 7.11 11.55 -4.09
CA VAL A 39 7.78 11.21 -5.35
C VAL A 39 6.80 10.55 -6.32
N TYR A 40 6.05 9.54 -5.85
CA TYR A 40 5.01 8.88 -6.64
C TYR A 40 3.91 9.87 -7.05
N ASN A 41 3.46 10.70 -6.12
CA ASN A 41 2.39 11.67 -6.34
C ASN A 41 2.79 12.74 -7.36
N THR A 42 4.04 13.22 -7.27
CA THR A 42 4.61 14.19 -8.20
C THR A 42 4.70 13.62 -9.60
N LEU A 43 5.13 12.36 -9.74
CA LEU A 43 5.17 11.67 -11.03
C LEU A 43 3.75 11.53 -11.63
N MET A 44 2.77 11.11 -10.82
CA MET A 44 1.38 11.02 -11.26
C MET A 44 0.85 12.39 -11.70
N ALA A 45 1.04 13.43 -10.88
CA ALA A 45 0.58 14.78 -11.17
C ALA A 45 1.21 15.33 -12.46
N LEU A 46 2.50 15.08 -12.69
CA LEU A 46 3.21 15.48 -13.90
C LEU A 46 2.60 14.82 -15.14
N LEU A 47 2.36 13.51 -15.09
CA LEU A 47 1.76 12.77 -16.20
C LEU A 47 0.31 13.21 -16.47
N CYS A 48 -0.47 13.48 -15.42
CA CYS A 48 -1.80 14.07 -15.56
C CYS A 48 -1.73 15.47 -16.20
N LYS A 49 -0.74 16.30 -15.87
CA LYS A 49 -0.52 17.61 -16.52
C LYS A 49 -0.19 17.49 -18.00
N VAL A 50 0.65 16.53 -18.37
CA VAL A 50 0.97 16.24 -19.78
C VAL A 50 -0.27 15.74 -20.53
N TYR A 51 -1.10 14.93 -19.88
CA TYR A 51 -2.36 14.44 -20.46
C TYR A 51 -3.45 15.52 -20.56
N GLY A 52 -3.45 16.50 -19.65
CA GLY A 52 -4.41 17.60 -19.60
C GLY A 52 -5.58 17.38 -18.65
N SER A 53 -5.70 16.21 -18.02
CA SER A 53 -6.71 15.92 -16.99
C SER A 53 -6.20 14.98 -15.91
N HIS A 54 -6.79 15.06 -14.71
CA HIS A 54 -6.46 14.19 -13.59
C HIS A 54 -7.22 12.86 -13.68
N GLU A 55 -6.62 11.87 -14.32
CA GLU A 55 -7.23 10.55 -14.52
C GLU A 55 -6.65 9.48 -13.59
N GLU A 56 -7.52 8.68 -12.98
CA GLU A 56 -7.10 7.56 -12.12
C GLU A 56 -6.28 6.51 -12.86
N TRP A 57 -6.62 6.22 -14.12
CA TRP A 57 -5.97 5.17 -14.89
C TRP A 57 -4.48 5.47 -15.10
N ILE A 58 -4.07 6.75 -15.09
CA ILE A 58 -2.66 7.16 -15.14
C ILE A 58 -1.93 6.65 -13.90
N GLY A 59 -2.45 6.94 -12.70
CA GLY A 59 -1.88 6.44 -11.44
C GLY A 59 -1.80 4.92 -11.38
N ARG A 60 -2.86 4.23 -11.82
CA ARG A 60 -2.88 2.76 -11.87
C ARG A 60 -1.86 2.19 -12.87
N SER A 61 -1.68 2.84 -14.01
CA SER A 61 -0.70 2.44 -15.04
C SER A 61 0.73 2.59 -14.54
N ILE A 62 1.03 3.66 -13.80
CA ILE A 62 2.31 3.85 -13.11
C ILE A 62 2.57 2.66 -12.18
N SER A 63 1.61 2.35 -11.31
CA SER A 63 1.74 1.24 -10.35
C SER A 63 2.00 -0.11 -11.04
N ILE A 64 1.26 -0.41 -12.11
CA ILE A 64 1.41 -1.65 -12.90
C ILE A 64 2.78 -1.70 -13.56
N LEU A 65 3.23 -0.59 -14.18
CA LEU A 65 4.54 -0.50 -14.83
C LEU A 65 5.66 -0.76 -13.83
N PHE A 66 5.64 -0.09 -12.67
CA PHE A 66 6.66 -0.28 -11.65
C PHE A 66 6.66 -1.70 -11.08
N SER A 67 5.48 -2.30 -10.85
CA SER A 67 5.41 -3.71 -10.44
C SER A 67 5.99 -4.68 -11.49
N GLY A 68 5.69 -4.46 -12.78
CA GLY A 68 6.26 -5.25 -13.87
C GLY A 68 7.78 -5.13 -13.92
N LEU A 69 8.32 -3.92 -13.80
CA LEU A 69 9.75 -3.67 -13.72
C LEU A 69 10.38 -4.35 -12.49
N ALA A 70 9.71 -4.33 -11.34
CA ALA A 70 10.16 -5.05 -10.14
C ALA A 70 10.29 -6.56 -10.41
N GLY A 71 9.31 -7.15 -11.10
CA GLY A 71 9.35 -8.55 -11.54
C GLY A 71 10.53 -8.85 -12.48
N ILE A 72 10.82 -7.96 -13.42
CA ILE A 72 11.98 -8.10 -14.33
C ILE A 72 13.28 -8.13 -13.53
N TYR A 73 13.52 -7.16 -12.64
CA TYR A 73 14.72 -7.13 -11.82
C TYR A 73 14.79 -8.31 -10.84
N PHE A 74 13.66 -8.80 -10.35
CA PHE A 74 13.59 -10.00 -9.55
C PHE A 74 14.03 -11.25 -10.32
N TYR A 75 13.53 -11.44 -11.53
CA TYR A 75 13.97 -12.54 -12.39
C TYR A 75 15.47 -12.44 -12.72
N LEU A 76 15.95 -11.26 -13.11
CA LEU A 76 17.36 -11.01 -13.43
C LEU A 76 18.29 -11.25 -12.24
N PHE A 77 17.84 -10.92 -11.03
CA PHE A 77 18.58 -11.27 -9.82
C PHE A 77 18.59 -12.79 -9.60
N LEU A 78 17.42 -13.46 -9.68
CA LEU A 78 17.34 -14.89 -9.38
C LEU A 78 18.16 -15.76 -10.34
N ILE A 79 18.22 -15.46 -11.65
CA ILE A 79 19.00 -16.28 -12.59
C ILE A 79 20.51 -16.32 -12.26
N ASN A 80 21.02 -15.34 -11.49
CA ASN A 80 22.41 -15.31 -11.04
C ASN A 80 22.62 -16.05 -9.71
N HIS A 81 21.55 -16.32 -8.96
CA HIS A 81 21.61 -16.89 -7.59
C HIS A 81 20.93 -18.26 -7.46
N THR A 82 20.16 -18.69 -8.45
CA THR A 82 19.46 -19.98 -8.46
C THR A 82 19.32 -20.55 -9.88
N SER A 83 18.63 -21.69 -10.02
CA SER A 83 18.36 -22.29 -11.33
C SER A 83 17.30 -21.50 -12.11
N ASP A 84 17.38 -21.53 -13.45
CA ASP A 84 16.40 -20.88 -14.33
C ASP A 84 14.96 -21.33 -14.05
N ARG A 85 14.75 -22.61 -13.71
CA ARG A 85 13.43 -23.13 -13.33
C ARG A 85 12.88 -22.44 -12.09
N ILE A 86 13.70 -22.34 -11.03
CA ILE A 86 13.29 -21.69 -9.77
C ILE A 86 13.03 -20.20 -10.02
N ALA A 87 13.87 -19.53 -10.81
CA ALA A 87 13.69 -18.12 -11.17
C ALA A 87 12.35 -17.87 -11.89
N LYS A 88 12.00 -18.70 -12.88
CA LYS A 88 10.73 -18.61 -13.61
C LYS A 88 9.52 -18.88 -12.72
N ILE A 89 9.57 -19.93 -11.90
CA ILE A 89 8.48 -20.27 -10.98
C ILE A 89 8.28 -19.13 -9.96
N ALA A 90 9.35 -18.61 -9.37
CA ALA A 90 9.28 -17.52 -8.40
C ALA A 90 8.70 -16.24 -9.02
N LEU A 91 9.07 -15.90 -10.26
CA LEU A 91 8.49 -14.78 -10.99
C LEU A 91 6.98 -14.95 -11.18
N ILE A 92 6.55 -16.15 -11.63
CA ILE A 92 5.13 -16.45 -11.82
C ILE A 92 4.39 -16.30 -10.50
N LEU A 93 4.91 -16.86 -9.40
CA LEU A 93 4.32 -16.76 -8.06
C LEU A 93 4.19 -15.30 -7.59
N TYR A 94 5.20 -14.46 -7.83
CA TYR A 94 5.12 -13.03 -7.56
C TYR A 94 4.01 -12.35 -8.38
N CYS A 95 3.91 -12.64 -9.67
CA CYS A 95 2.92 -12.02 -10.55
C CYS A 95 1.48 -12.45 -10.23
N ILE A 96 1.26 -13.70 -9.83
CA ILE A 96 -0.09 -14.25 -9.56
C ILE A 96 -0.50 -14.17 -8.08
N SER A 97 0.41 -13.75 -7.19
CA SER A 97 0.10 -13.61 -5.77
C SER A 97 -1.09 -12.65 -5.60
N PRO A 98 -2.12 -13.01 -4.81
CA PRO A 98 -3.27 -12.13 -4.56
C PRO A 98 -2.85 -10.74 -4.07
N LEU A 99 -1.86 -10.69 -3.18
CA LEU A 99 -1.32 -9.46 -2.63
C LEU A 99 -0.69 -8.59 -3.73
N SER A 100 0.06 -9.20 -4.64
CA SER A 100 0.63 -8.52 -5.81
C SER A 100 -0.48 -7.94 -6.68
N ILE A 101 -1.47 -8.74 -7.10
CA ILE A 101 -2.56 -8.29 -7.99
C ILE A 101 -3.39 -7.16 -7.36
N ILE A 102 -3.66 -7.20 -6.05
CA ILE A 102 -4.48 -6.20 -5.37
C ILE A 102 -3.75 -4.86 -5.26
N TYR A 103 -2.52 -4.86 -4.74
CA TYR A 103 -1.83 -3.62 -4.39
C TYR A 103 -1.02 -3.01 -5.54
N THR A 104 -0.66 -3.80 -6.56
CA THR A 104 0.11 -3.30 -7.71
C THR A 104 -0.74 -2.54 -8.74
N LYS A 105 -2.07 -2.63 -8.65
CA LYS A 105 -3.02 -1.82 -9.43
C LYS A 105 -3.62 -0.66 -8.65
N ALA A 106 -3.29 -0.52 -7.37
CA ALA A 106 -3.76 0.58 -6.54
C ALA A 106 -2.92 1.83 -6.80
N ILE A 107 -3.54 3.02 -6.70
CA ILE A 107 -2.81 4.30 -6.77
C ILE A 107 -2.09 4.49 -5.44
N GLN A 108 -0.89 3.92 -5.36
CA GLN A 108 -0.08 3.84 -4.15
C GLN A 108 1.41 3.85 -4.52
N PRO A 109 2.27 4.33 -3.60
CA PRO A 109 3.73 4.32 -3.75
C PRO A 109 4.35 2.93 -3.70
N ASN A 110 3.66 1.95 -3.09
CA ASN A 110 4.19 0.61 -2.81
C ASN A 110 4.75 -0.12 -4.04
N PRO A 111 4.11 -0.09 -5.23
CA PRO A 111 4.66 -0.76 -6.41
C PRO A 111 5.95 -0.12 -6.91
N SER A 112 6.08 1.21 -6.82
CA SER A 112 7.33 1.92 -7.08
C SER A 112 8.40 1.53 -6.07
N MET A 113 8.07 1.42 -4.78
CA MET A 113 8.98 0.89 -3.77
C MET A 113 9.48 -0.52 -4.12
N LEU A 114 8.63 -1.44 -4.59
CA LEU A 114 9.07 -2.78 -5.02
C LEU A 114 10.07 -2.74 -6.17
N PHE A 115 9.86 -1.85 -7.14
CA PHE A 115 10.81 -1.63 -8.22
C PHE A 115 12.15 -1.13 -7.71
N PHE A 116 12.16 -0.04 -6.94
CA PHE A 116 13.39 0.53 -6.43
C PHE A 116 14.11 -0.43 -5.48
N LEU A 117 13.38 -1.25 -4.74
CA LEU A 117 13.93 -2.34 -3.93
C LEU A 117 14.70 -3.35 -4.79
N MET A 118 14.03 -3.94 -5.79
CA MET A 118 14.66 -4.98 -6.61
C MET A 118 15.76 -4.42 -7.52
N ALA A 119 15.58 -3.22 -8.05
CA ALA A 119 16.61 -2.55 -8.83
C ALA A 119 17.84 -2.23 -7.97
N THR A 120 17.66 -1.77 -6.72
CA THR A 120 18.77 -1.54 -5.77
C THR A 120 19.53 -2.83 -5.49
N ILE A 121 18.82 -3.92 -5.16
CA ILE A 121 19.44 -5.23 -4.91
C ILE A 121 20.22 -5.71 -6.14
N TYR A 122 19.63 -5.60 -7.33
CA TYR A 122 20.26 -6.02 -8.58
C TYR A 122 21.50 -5.20 -8.93
N TYR A 123 21.44 -3.86 -8.89
CA TYR A 123 22.60 -3.03 -9.19
C TYR A 123 23.70 -3.14 -8.14
N PHE A 124 23.34 -3.40 -6.88
CA PHE A 124 24.31 -3.70 -5.83
C PHE A 124 25.01 -5.03 -6.10
N ASP A 125 24.27 -6.10 -6.38
CA ASP A 125 24.83 -7.40 -6.76
C ASP A 125 25.72 -7.30 -8.01
N LYS A 126 25.29 -6.51 -9.01
CA LYS A 126 26.08 -6.22 -10.20
C LYS A 126 27.33 -5.39 -9.92
N TYR A 127 27.29 -4.47 -8.96
CA TYR A 127 28.47 -3.73 -8.52
C TYR A 127 29.49 -4.64 -7.83
N LEU A 128 29.04 -5.58 -6.99
CA LEU A 128 29.92 -6.54 -6.33
C LEU A 128 30.63 -7.48 -7.30
N THR A 129 29.97 -7.83 -8.41
CA THR A 129 30.53 -8.68 -9.47
C THR A 129 31.38 -7.89 -10.47
N GLU A 130 30.89 -6.73 -10.91
CA GLU A 130 31.54 -5.79 -11.82
C GLU A 130 31.59 -4.38 -11.18
N PRO A 131 32.69 -4.03 -10.48
CA PRO A 131 32.85 -2.76 -9.77
C PRO A 131 32.98 -1.54 -10.69
N ARG A 132 31.90 -1.20 -11.40
CA ARG A 132 31.79 -0.03 -12.27
C ARG A 132 31.13 1.12 -11.51
N ALA A 133 31.63 2.34 -11.73
CA ALA A 133 31.05 3.56 -11.16
C ALA A 133 29.55 3.69 -11.48
N LYS A 134 29.12 3.29 -12.69
CA LYS A 134 27.71 3.26 -13.08
C LYS A 134 26.85 2.44 -12.11
N ASN A 135 27.27 1.22 -11.76
CA ASN A 135 26.50 0.36 -10.87
C ASN A 135 26.49 0.92 -9.45
N TYR A 136 27.63 1.44 -8.98
CA TYR A 136 27.76 2.12 -7.69
C TYR A 136 26.78 3.30 -7.56
N CYS A 137 26.79 4.22 -8.54
CA CYS A 137 25.90 5.38 -8.56
C CYS A 137 24.43 4.97 -8.70
N MET A 138 24.11 3.96 -9.50
CA MET A 138 22.74 3.45 -9.63
C MET A 138 22.23 2.86 -8.32
N THR A 139 23.04 2.11 -7.57
CA THR A 139 22.66 1.61 -6.25
C THR A 139 22.33 2.74 -5.29
N ILE A 140 23.17 3.80 -5.24
CA ILE A 140 22.92 4.96 -4.39
C ILE A 140 21.63 5.66 -4.78
N LEU A 141 21.46 5.97 -6.07
CA LEU A 141 20.29 6.70 -6.57
C LEU A 141 18.99 5.93 -6.33
N LEU A 142 18.95 4.65 -6.71
CA LEU A 142 17.76 3.82 -6.55
C LEU A 142 17.46 3.51 -5.08
N GLY A 143 18.50 3.29 -4.28
CA GLY A 143 18.39 3.08 -2.84
C GLY A 143 17.91 4.31 -2.08
N ALA A 144 18.37 5.50 -2.50
CA ALA A 144 17.87 6.77 -1.97
C ALA A 144 16.37 6.94 -2.22
N ILE A 145 15.93 6.69 -3.46
CA ILE A 145 14.50 6.78 -3.80
C ILE A 145 13.70 5.72 -3.04
N LEU A 146 14.22 4.49 -2.92
CA LEU A 146 13.60 3.42 -2.15
C LEU A 146 13.30 3.84 -0.71
N PHE A 147 14.30 4.33 0.02
CA PHE A 147 14.12 4.65 1.44
C PHE A 147 13.29 5.90 1.65
N VAL A 148 13.31 6.84 0.71
CA VAL A 148 12.42 8.00 0.71
C VAL A 148 10.95 7.60 0.49
N LEU A 149 10.69 6.60 -0.36
CA LEU A 149 9.35 6.05 -0.56
C LEU A 149 8.90 5.21 0.63
N ASN A 150 9.77 4.37 1.19
CA ASN A 150 9.41 3.58 2.36
C ASN A 150 10.64 3.16 3.17
N ILE A 151 10.86 3.81 4.29
CA ILE A 151 11.95 3.47 5.22
C ILE A 151 11.77 2.10 5.88
N SER A 152 10.54 1.55 5.91
CA SER A 152 10.27 0.32 6.65
C SER A 152 11.09 -0.86 6.11
N VAL A 153 11.49 -0.81 4.84
CA VAL A 153 12.34 -1.80 4.18
C VAL A 153 13.84 -1.68 4.52
N LEU A 154 14.23 -0.83 5.48
CA LEU A 154 15.62 -0.67 5.92
C LEU A 154 16.29 -2.01 6.32
N THR A 155 15.50 -2.98 6.77
CA THR A 155 15.99 -4.34 7.12
C THR A 155 16.58 -5.08 5.93
N ILE A 156 16.35 -4.63 4.69
CA ILE A 156 17.05 -5.14 3.50
C ILE A 156 18.57 -4.93 3.55
N GLY A 157 19.05 -4.02 4.39
CA GLY A 157 20.47 -3.84 4.65
C GLY A 157 21.18 -5.13 5.08
N LEU A 158 20.48 -6.08 5.70
CA LEU A 158 21.04 -7.40 6.04
C LEU A 158 21.27 -8.28 4.82
N LEU A 159 20.35 -8.26 3.83
CA LEU A 159 20.54 -8.93 2.54
C LEU A 159 21.73 -8.31 1.79
N LEU A 160 21.79 -6.98 1.71
CA LEU A 160 22.92 -6.29 1.06
C LEU A 160 24.24 -6.62 1.75
N SER A 161 24.26 -6.63 3.09
CA SER A 161 25.43 -7.04 3.87
C SER A 161 25.83 -8.49 3.57
N CYS A 162 24.86 -9.41 3.45
CA CYS A 162 25.13 -10.81 3.09
C CYS A 162 25.81 -10.93 1.72
N LEU A 163 25.27 -10.24 0.70
CA LEU A 163 25.85 -10.24 -0.65
C LEU A 163 27.30 -9.74 -0.62
N ALA A 164 27.56 -8.66 0.12
CA ALA A 164 28.88 -8.07 0.21
C ALA A 164 29.88 -8.93 1.01
N ILE A 165 29.45 -9.52 2.13
CA ILE A 165 30.27 -10.44 2.93
C ILE A 165 30.60 -11.70 2.14
N ARG A 166 29.68 -12.22 1.31
CA ARG A 166 29.97 -13.36 0.43
C ARG A 166 31.07 -13.04 -0.59
N LYS A 167 31.16 -11.79 -1.04
CA LYS A 167 32.15 -11.36 -2.05
C LYS A 167 33.50 -10.97 -1.45
N TYR A 168 33.49 -10.16 -0.40
CA TYR A 168 34.70 -9.54 0.17
C TYR A 168 35.08 -10.10 1.56
N GLY A 169 34.28 -11.00 2.12
CA GLY A 169 34.45 -11.49 3.49
C GLY A 169 34.24 -10.36 4.52
N PRO A 170 34.79 -10.53 5.74
CA PRO A 170 34.72 -9.51 6.80
C PRO A 170 35.37 -8.18 6.43
N ARG A 171 36.27 -8.16 5.43
CA ARG A 171 36.92 -6.93 4.95
C ARG A 171 35.94 -5.92 4.36
N PHE A 172 34.73 -6.34 4.02
CA PHE A 172 33.63 -5.43 3.64
C PHE A 172 33.43 -4.29 4.64
N PHE A 173 33.52 -4.59 5.94
CA PHE A 173 33.34 -3.60 7.01
C PHE A 173 34.49 -2.58 7.09
N LEU A 174 35.60 -2.80 6.40
CA LEU A 174 36.74 -1.88 6.36
C LEU A 174 36.73 -0.98 5.12
N ASP A 175 35.90 -1.29 4.11
CA ASP A 175 35.85 -0.52 2.87
C ASP A 175 34.92 0.69 3.03
N ILE A 176 35.55 1.86 3.12
CA ILE A 176 34.88 3.16 3.27
C ILE A 176 33.85 3.45 2.17
N LYS A 177 34.02 2.89 0.96
CA LYS A 177 33.08 3.09 -0.15
C LYS A 177 31.70 2.53 0.17
N ASN A 178 31.62 1.43 0.92
CA ASN A 178 30.33 0.85 1.30
C ASN A 178 29.58 1.74 2.30
N TYR A 179 30.31 2.44 3.18
CA TYR A 179 29.73 3.43 4.08
C TYR A 179 29.24 4.66 3.31
N PHE A 180 30.02 5.18 2.36
CA PHE A 180 29.56 6.27 1.50
C PHE A 180 28.31 5.89 0.70
N MET A 181 28.23 4.64 0.22
CA MET A 181 27.04 4.13 -0.45
C MET A 181 25.84 4.10 0.50
N ALA A 182 25.99 3.52 1.70
CA ALA A 182 24.92 3.46 2.69
C ALA A 182 24.45 4.86 3.13
N ILE A 183 25.39 5.77 3.40
CA ILE A 183 25.10 7.17 3.72
C ILE A 183 24.35 7.83 2.55
N GLY A 184 24.82 7.66 1.32
CA GLY A 184 24.17 8.22 0.14
C GLY A 184 22.73 7.74 -0.05
N MET A 185 22.44 6.48 0.27
CA MET A 185 21.07 5.93 0.23
C MET A 185 20.19 6.46 1.37
N LEU A 186 20.73 6.63 2.58
CA LEU A 186 19.93 6.96 3.76
C LEU A 186 19.72 8.46 3.97
N VAL A 187 20.69 9.29 3.59
CA VAL A 187 20.64 10.75 3.84
C VAL A 187 19.36 11.40 3.34
N PRO A 188 18.87 11.16 2.11
CA PRO A 188 17.64 11.80 1.63
C PRO A 188 16.41 11.46 2.48
N CYS A 189 16.28 10.20 2.91
CA CYS A 189 15.21 9.76 3.79
C CYS A 189 15.32 10.40 5.17
N LEU A 190 16.52 10.43 5.77
CA LEU A 190 16.75 11.05 7.08
C LEU A 190 16.47 12.56 7.06
N LEU A 191 16.81 13.25 5.96
CA LEU A 191 16.48 14.66 5.77
C LEU A 191 14.97 14.89 5.69
N TRP A 192 14.24 14.00 4.99
CA TRP A 192 12.78 14.06 4.92
C TRP A 192 12.13 13.86 6.30
N ILE A 193 12.59 12.87 7.08
CA ILE A 193 12.10 12.63 8.44
C ILE A 193 12.35 13.86 9.32
N LYS A 194 13.56 14.42 9.24
CA LYS A 194 13.91 15.63 9.99
C LYS A 194 12.99 16.79 9.62
N HIS A 195 12.75 17.00 8.31
CA HIS A 195 11.84 18.02 7.79
C HIS A 195 10.41 17.83 8.30
N ALA A 196 9.85 16.62 8.19
CA ALA A 196 8.53 16.26 8.69
C ALA A 196 8.41 16.53 10.20
N ASN A 197 9.41 16.14 10.99
CA ASN A 197 9.41 16.37 12.43
C ASN A 197 9.47 17.84 12.81
N SER A 198 10.33 18.62 12.13
CA SER A 198 10.41 20.06 12.34
C SER A 198 9.07 20.72 12.02
N PHE A 199 8.41 20.33 10.93
CA PHE A 199 7.10 20.85 10.56
C PHE A 199 6.01 20.51 11.59
N VAL A 200 5.94 19.24 12.01
CA VAL A 200 4.99 18.79 13.03
C VAL A 200 5.17 19.60 14.31
N SER A 201 6.40 19.72 14.80
CA SER A 201 6.70 20.45 16.04
C SER A 201 6.32 21.94 15.99
N ALA A 202 6.41 22.57 14.82
CA ALA A 202 6.04 23.97 14.62
C ALA A 202 4.52 24.19 14.47
N ASN A 203 3.78 23.20 13.95
CA ASN A 203 2.37 23.34 13.56
C ASN A 203 1.36 22.59 14.45
N LEU A 204 1.78 22.06 15.62
CA LEU A 204 0.96 21.24 16.53
C LEU A 204 -0.43 21.81 16.86
N ASN A 205 -0.65 23.12 16.74
CA ASN A 205 -1.89 23.78 17.15
C ASN A 205 -2.80 24.26 16.00
N ASN A 206 -2.35 24.23 14.74
CA ASN A 206 -3.04 24.94 13.64
C ASN A 206 -3.45 24.07 12.44
N ALA A 207 -2.89 22.88 12.26
CA ALA A 207 -3.19 22.01 11.12
C ALA A 207 -2.97 20.54 11.46
N GLU A 208 -3.79 19.66 10.89
CA GLU A 208 -3.58 18.23 11.03
C GLU A 208 -2.43 17.77 10.12
N VAL A 209 -1.56 16.92 10.67
CA VAL A 209 -0.41 16.38 9.95
C VAL A 209 -0.44 14.86 10.05
N MET A 210 -0.69 14.22 8.91
CA MET A 210 -0.53 12.78 8.80
C MET A 210 0.96 12.48 8.74
N THR A 211 1.44 11.79 9.76
CA THR A 211 2.84 11.41 9.89
C THR A 211 2.97 9.89 9.70
N GLY A 212 4.10 9.47 9.15
CA GLY A 212 4.31 8.07 8.82
C GLY A 212 4.54 7.21 10.07
N PRO A 213 4.58 5.89 9.93
CA PRO A 213 4.74 4.96 11.06
C PRO A 213 6.05 5.08 11.87
N ILE A 214 6.97 5.97 11.48
CA ILE A 214 8.13 6.33 12.30
C ILE A 214 7.74 7.31 13.41
N VAL A 215 6.76 8.17 13.14
CA VAL A 215 6.40 9.32 13.97
C VAL A 215 4.90 9.39 13.95
N ASP A 216 4.24 8.97 15.01
CA ASP A 216 2.81 9.22 15.19
C ASP A 216 2.67 10.14 16.40
N GLN A 217 2.33 11.41 16.16
CA GLN A 217 2.17 12.42 17.22
C GLN A 217 3.38 12.50 18.19
N GLY A 218 4.59 12.32 17.67
CA GLY A 218 5.84 12.36 18.46
C GLY A 218 6.22 11.04 19.15
N LYS A 219 5.50 9.94 18.90
CA LYS A 219 5.87 8.59 19.36
C LYS A 219 6.41 7.74 18.20
N TYR A 220 7.52 7.06 18.44
CA TYR A 220 8.05 6.05 17.53
C TYR A 220 7.20 4.77 17.63
N THR A 221 6.43 4.45 16.59
CA THR A 221 5.41 3.39 16.61
C THR A 221 5.86 2.06 16.00
N PHE A 222 7.07 2.00 15.45
CA PHE A 222 7.59 0.77 14.84
C PHE A 222 7.84 -0.33 15.90
N LEU A 223 8.67 -0.06 16.92
CA LEU A 223 9.09 -1.08 17.89
C LEU A 223 8.45 -0.87 19.26
N SER A 224 7.56 -1.80 19.64
CA SER A 224 6.99 -1.87 20.99
C SER A 224 7.35 -3.18 21.68
N PHE A 225 8.09 -3.09 22.79
CA PHE A 225 8.44 -4.28 23.58
C PHE A 225 7.21 -5.03 24.10
N PRO A 226 6.14 -4.37 24.60
CA PRO A 226 4.89 -5.05 24.92
C PRO A 226 4.27 -5.78 23.72
N GLY A 227 4.34 -5.20 22.52
CA GLY A 227 3.83 -5.82 21.28
C GLY A 227 4.51 -7.15 20.94
N LEU A 228 5.79 -7.32 21.30
CA LEU A 228 6.51 -8.59 21.11
C LEU A 228 6.02 -9.71 22.03
N SER A 229 5.34 -9.40 23.12
CA SER A 229 4.76 -10.40 24.03
C SER A 229 3.28 -10.67 23.77
N ASP A 230 2.64 -9.92 22.87
CA ASP A 230 1.22 -10.08 22.59
C ASP A 230 0.98 -11.28 21.65
N TYR A 231 0.36 -12.33 22.17
CA TYR A 231 -0.05 -13.49 21.40
C TYR A 231 -0.99 -13.11 20.23
N SER A 232 -1.83 -12.10 20.41
CA SER A 232 -2.80 -11.65 19.41
C SER A 232 -2.10 -11.15 18.15
N PHE A 233 -0.97 -10.46 18.31
CA PHE A 233 -0.12 -10.03 17.21
C PHE A 233 0.35 -11.23 16.37
N TYR A 234 1.00 -12.22 16.98
CA TYR A 234 1.50 -13.39 16.25
C TYR A 234 0.38 -14.22 15.61
N LYS A 235 -0.75 -14.36 16.29
CA LYS A 235 -1.94 -15.02 15.74
C LYS A 235 -2.43 -14.28 14.49
N ALA A 236 -2.53 -12.95 14.53
CA ALA A 236 -2.92 -12.15 13.38
C ALA A 236 -1.92 -12.27 12.22
N GLN A 237 -0.62 -12.19 12.49
CA GLN A 237 0.41 -12.37 11.45
C GLN A 237 0.38 -13.77 10.84
N PHE A 238 0.14 -14.80 11.64
CA PHE A 238 -0.03 -16.17 11.15
C PHE A 238 -1.27 -16.29 10.27
N GLN A 239 -2.41 -15.71 10.67
CA GLN A 239 -3.65 -15.73 9.89
C GLN A 239 -3.51 -14.99 8.55
N LEU A 240 -2.88 -13.81 8.56
CA LEU A 240 -2.59 -13.05 7.35
C LEU A 240 -1.66 -13.82 6.42
N LEU A 241 -0.55 -14.34 6.94
CA LEU A 241 0.46 -15.03 6.15
C LEU A 241 -0.08 -16.34 5.55
N SER A 242 -0.74 -17.17 6.37
CA SER A 242 -1.26 -18.47 5.97
C SER A 242 -2.60 -18.42 5.23
N GLY A 243 -3.41 -17.38 5.45
CA GLY A 243 -4.73 -17.24 4.84
C GLY A 243 -4.72 -16.33 3.62
N GLU A 244 -4.41 -15.05 3.83
CA GLU A 244 -4.62 -14.00 2.82
C GLU A 244 -3.46 -13.86 1.83
N ILE A 245 -2.23 -13.98 2.32
CA ILE A 245 -1.04 -13.65 1.53
C ILE A 245 -0.56 -14.85 0.71
N LEU A 246 -0.31 -15.98 1.38
CA LEU A 246 0.20 -17.18 0.72
C LEU A 246 -0.87 -18.23 0.45
N THR A 247 -2.06 -18.12 1.05
CA THR A 247 -3.06 -19.20 1.15
C THR A 247 -2.53 -20.45 1.87
N PRO A 248 -3.39 -21.36 2.37
CA PRO A 248 -2.90 -22.52 3.12
C PRO A 248 -1.94 -23.41 2.32
N ILE A 249 -2.16 -23.53 1.00
CA ILE A 249 -1.28 -24.31 0.12
C ILE A 249 0.08 -23.62 -0.06
N GLY A 250 0.07 -22.33 -0.41
CA GLY A 250 1.33 -21.59 -0.58
C GLY A 250 2.10 -21.48 0.73
N PHE A 251 1.42 -21.38 1.87
CA PHE A 251 2.05 -21.43 3.19
C PHE A 251 2.69 -22.79 3.48
N GLY A 252 2.00 -23.90 3.18
CA GLY A 252 2.58 -25.24 3.32
C GLY A 252 3.83 -25.43 2.45
N LEU A 253 3.79 -24.97 1.19
CA LEU A 253 4.94 -24.97 0.30
C LEU A 253 6.06 -24.04 0.79
N PHE A 254 5.71 -22.89 1.37
CA PHE A 254 6.69 -21.97 1.97
C PHE A 254 7.42 -22.64 3.14
N VAL A 255 6.70 -23.28 4.05
CA VAL A 255 7.28 -24.02 5.20
C VAL A 255 8.17 -25.17 4.73
N LEU A 256 7.75 -25.94 3.73
CA LEU A 256 8.60 -26.96 3.11
C LEU A 256 9.88 -26.32 2.54
N GLY A 257 9.76 -25.13 1.94
CA GLY A 257 10.86 -24.41 1.31
C GLY A 257 11.90 -23.96 2.32
N LEU A 258 11.45 -23.53 3.50
CA LEU A 258 12.32 -23.24 4.65
C LEU A 258 13.10 -24.48 5.10
N GLY A 259 12.45 -25.65 5.14
CA GLY A 259 13.08 -26.92 5.49
C GLY A 259 14.11 -27.43 4.47
N LEU A 260 14.06 -26.94 3.23
CA LEU A 260 15.00 -27.31 2.17
C LEU A 260 16.24 -26.40 2.10
N LEU A 261 16.28 -25.31 2.86
CA LEU A 261 17.38 -24.35 2.83
C LEU A 261 18.69 -24.95 3.33
N ARG A 262 19.77 -24.70 2.60
CA ARG A 262 21.14 -25.14 2.95
C ARG A 262 22.07 -23.94 3.01
N LYS A 263 23.31 -24.14 3.50
CA LYS A 263 24.34 -23.08 3.56
C LYS A 263 24.58 -22.36 2.22
N LYS A 264 24.44 -23.07 1.09
CA LYS A 264 24.56 -22.48 -0.25
C LYS A 264 23.49 -21.42 -0.56
N ASP A 265 22.33 -21.54 0.08
CA ASP A 265 21.16 -20.68 -0.09
C ASP A 265 21.20 -19.47 0.85
N SER A 266 22.38 -19.08 1.32
CA SER A 266 22.56 -18.01 2.32
C SER A 266 21.96 -16.68 1.89
N VAL A 267 21.91 -16.36 0.60
CA VAL A 267 21.23 -15.13 0.11
C VAL A 267 19.74 -15.15 0.46
N LEU A 268 19.05 -16.25 0.17
CA LEU A 268 17.63 -16.43 0.52
C LEU A 268 17.44 -16.46 2.04
N ILE A 269 18.32 -17.15 2.78
CA ILE A 269 18.26 -17.20 4.25
C ILE A 269 18.36 -15.79 4.84
N PHE A 270 19.33 -14.98 4.44
CA PHE A 270 19.48 -13.61 4.95
C PHE A 270 18.32 -12.71 4.53
N TRP A 271 17.73 -12.92 3.36
CA TRP A 271 16.52 -12.19 2.97
C TRP A 271 15.31 -12.56 3.85
N LEU A 272 15.15 -13.84 4.20
CA LEU A 272 14.12 -14.30 5.13
C LEU A 272 14.38 -13.85 6.57
N ILE A 273 15.65 -13.70 6.97
CA ILE A 273 16.01 -13.09 8.25
C ILE A 273 15.65 -11.60 8.27
N SER A 274 15.92 -10.85 7.18
CA SER A 274 15.45 -9.46 7.03
C SER A 274 13.94 -9.35 7.21
N PHE A 275 13.18 -10.31 6.66
CA PHE A 275 11.72 -10.39 6.80
C PHE A 275 11.29 -10.64 8.25
N GLY A 276 11.96 -11.56 8.95
CA GLY A 276 11.68 -11.81 10.37
C GLY A 276 11.94 -10.58 11.24
N ILE A 277 13.08 -9.92 11.05
CA ILE A 277 13.45 -8.70 11.77
C ILE A 277 12.49 -7.55 11.45
N TYR A 278 12.03 -7.46 10.20
CA TYR A 278 11.02 -6.48 9.81
C TYR A 278 9.74 -6.58 10.65
N PHE A 279 9.20 -7.77 10.88
CA PHE A 279 8.00 -7.89 11.73
C PHE A 279 8.24 -7.64 13.20
N ILE A 280 9.44 -7.93 13.69
CA ILE A 280 9.83 -7.55 15.04
C ILE A 280 9.84 -6.01 15.16
N ILE A 281 10.33 -5.33 14.12
CA ILE A 281 10.41 -3.86 14.04
C ILE A 281 9.06 -3.22 13.73
N ILE A 282 8.07 -3.92 13.18
CA ILE A 282 6.75 -3.35 12.85
C ILE A 282 5.69 -4.19 13.55
N ASN A 283 5.70 -4.10 14.87
CA ASN A 283 4.89 -4.98 15.73
C ASN A 283 3.59 -4.36 16.25
N GLN A 284 3.27 -3.15 15.81
CA GLN A 284 2.04 -2.45 16.20
C GLN A 284 1.09 -2.15 15.02
N MET A 285 1.52 -2.41 13.79
CA MET A 285 0.74 -2.05 12.59
C MET A 285 0.26 -3.27 11.81
N PHE A 286 -1.02 -3.24 11.44
CA PHE A 286 -1.73 -4.36 10.81
C PHE A 286 -2.26 -3.95 9.44
N HIS A 287 -1.40 -4.02 8.41
CA HIS A 287 -1.88 -3.89 7.03
C HIS A 287 -1.18 -4.89 6.08
N PRO A 288 -1.94 -5.59 5.22
CA PRO A 288 -1.38 -6.59 4.30
C PRO A 288 -0.32 -6.05 3.36
N TYR A 289 -0.38 -4.76 2.98
CA TYR A 289 0.61 -4.18 2.04
C TYR A 289 2.05 -4.15 2.60
N TYR A 290 2.24 -4.23 3.92
CA TYR A 290 3.56 -4.34 4.53
C TYR A 290 4.27 -5.65 4.18
N TYR A 291 3.56 -6.65 3.66
CA TYR A 291 4.12 -7.90 3.19
C TYR A 291 4.64 -7.85 1.74
N LEU A 292 4.34 -6.79 0.99
CA LEU A 292 4.68 -6.69 -0.44
C LEU A 292 6.18 -6.88 -0.73
N PRO A 293 7.13 -6.22 -0.03
CA PRO A 293 8.58 -6.42 -0.23
C PRO A 293 9.02 -7.87 -0.03
N TRP A 294 8.27 -8.60 0.77
CA TRP A 294 8.62 -9.92 1.26
C TRP A 294 8.01 -11.03 0.40
N LEU A 295 7.12 -10.69 -0.54
CA LEU A 295 6.68 -11.62 -1.57
C LEU A 295 7.85 -12.19 -2.37
N PHE A 296 8.93 -11.43 -2.56
CA PHE A 296 10.10 -11.91 -3.30
C PHE A 296 10.79 -13.12 -2.64
N PRO A 297 11.30 -13.05 -1.39
CA PRO A 297 11.91 -14.21 -0.74
C PRO A 297 10.90 -15.34 -0.48
N MET A 298 9.64 -15.02 -0.19
CA MET A 298 8.59 -16.05 -0.04
C MET A 298 8.34 -16.80 -1.34
N SER A 299 8.24 -16.10 -2.47
CA SER A 299 8.07 -16.71 -3.80
C SER A 299 9.28 -17.57 -4.18
N TRP A 300 10.50 -17.14 -3.83
CA TRP A 300 11.69 -17.94 -4.04
C TRP A 300 11.67 -19.23 -3.18
N ALA A 301 11.34 -19.14 -1.90
CA ALA A 301 11.23 -20.31 -1.03
C ALA A 301 10.16 -21.31 -1.52
N ILE A 302 8.98 -20.82 -1.94
CA ILE A 302 7.93 -21.66 -2.52
C ILE A 302 8.40 -22.29 -3.84
N ALA A 303 9.11 -21.55 -4.69
CA ALA A 303 9.65 -22.08 -5.93
C ALA A 303 10.66 -23.22 -5.70
N ASN A 304 11.47 -23.14 -4.64
CA ASN A 304 12.36 -24.23 -4.24
C ASN A 304 11.55 -25.50 -3.90
N SER A 305 10.46 -25.37 -3.15
CA SER A 305 9.57 -26.49 -2.83
C SER A 305 8.93 -27.11 -4.05
N ILE A 306 8.41 -26.29 -4.96
CA ILE A 306 7.81 -26.77 -6.20
C ILE A 306 8.84 -27.51 -7.05
N SER A 307 10.06 -26.97 -7.18
CA SER A 307 11.13 -27.65 -7.92
C SER A 307 11.53 -28.96 -7.24
N PHE A 308 11.68 -28.97 -5.92
CA PHE A 308 12.02 -30.17 -5.16
C PHE A 308 10.96 -31.27 -5.33
N ILE A 309 9.68 -30.92 -5.20
CA ILE A 309 8.56 -31.85 -5.41
C ILE A 309 8.61 -32.40 -6.85
N TYR A 310 8.79 -31.53 -7.85
CA TYR A 310 8.87 -31.93 -9.25
C TYR A 310 10.02 -32.92 -9.52
N ASP A 311 11.19 -32.67 -8.94
CA ASP A 311 12.36 -33.51 -9.12
C ASP A 311 12.19 -34.89 -8.46
N ASN A 312 11.46 -34.97 -7.33
CA ASN A 312 11.24 -36.21 -6.57
C ASN A 312 9.99 -37.01 -6.99
N PHE A 313 9.14 -36.49 -7.87
CA PHE A 313 8.02 -37.28 -8.40
C PHE A 313 8.52 -38.41 -9.33
N PRO A 314 7.93 -39.63 -9.28
CA PRO A 314 8.24 -40.69 -10.24
C PRO A 314 7.99 -40.22 -11.69
N PRO A 315 8.80 -40.61 -12.68
CA PRO A 315 8.63 -40.22 -14.10
C PRO A 315 7.22 -40.50 -14.63
N GLU A 316 6.61 -41.59 -14.17
CA GLU A 316 5.27 -42.04 -14.57
C GLU A 316 4.13 -41.28 -13.89
N SER A 317 4.45 -40.45 -12.89
CA SER A 317 3.48 -39.71 -12.10
C SER A 317 2.57 -38.85 -13.00
N PHE A 318 1.27 -38.88 -12.70
CA PHE A 318 0.27 -38.04 -13.35
C PHE A 318 0.68 -36.56 -13.37
N PHE A 319 1.34 -36.08 -12.30
CA PHE A 319 1.78 -34.69 -12.16
C PHE A 319 2.98 -34.30 -13.05
N LYS A 320 3.72 -35.28 -13.60
CA LYS A 320 4.75 -35.03 -14.64
C LYS A 320 4.16 -34.99 -16.06
N LYS A 321 2.92 -35.46 -16.24
CA LYS A 321 2.21 -35.37 -17.52
C LYS A 321 1.58 -33.98 -17.66
N LYS A 322 1.45 -33.49 -18.90
CA LYS A 322 0.80 -32.20 -19.21
C LYS A 322 -0.56 -32.04 -18.54
N ILE A 323 -1.34 -33.13 -18.50
CA ILE A 323 -2.68 -33.17 -17.90
C ILE A 323 -2.64 -32.91 -16.39
N GLY A 324 -1.69 -33.52 -15.66
CA GLY A 324 -1.56 -33.28 -14.22
C GLY A 324 -1.06 -31.87 -13.90
N LEU A 325 -0.20 -31.30 -14.75
CA LEU A 325 0.23 -29.91 -14.63
C LEU A 325 -0.95 -28.92 -14.84
N SER A 326 -1.79 -29.18 -15.85
CA SER A 326 -3.01 -28.41 -16.11
C SER A 326 -4.02 -28.51 -14.96
N PHE A 327 -4.18 -29.68 -14.37
CA PHE A 327 -5.02 -29.87 -13.19
C PHE A 327 -4.50 -29.07 -11.99
N LEU A 328 -3.19 -29.14 -11.72
CA LEU A 328 -2.57 -28.38 -10.62
C LEU A 328 -2.72 -26.86 -10.83
N THR A 329 -2.60 -26.41 -12.08
CA THR A 329 -2.82 -24.99 -12.44
C THR A 329 -4.27 -24.59 -12.22
N LEU A 330 -5.24 -25.38 -12.69
CA LEU A 330 -6.66 -25.13 -12.46
C LEU A 330 -7.01 -25.08 -10.97
N LEU A 331 -6.45 -25.98 -10.17
CA LEU A 331 -6.66 -26.01 -8.73
C LEU A 331 -6.06 -24.79 -8.03
N THR A 332 -4.85 -24.38 -8.44
CA THR A 332 -4.20 -23.17 -7.92
C THR A 332 -4.98 -21.92 -8.30
N VAL A 333 -5.46 -21.83 -9.55
CA VAL A 333 -6.30 -20.74 -10.02
C VAL A 333 -7.63 -20.72 -9.27
N GLY A 334 -8.26 -21.87 -9.02
CA GLY A 334 -9.50 -21.96 -8.26
C GLY A 334 -9.35 -21.49 -6.81
N ILE A 335 -8.23 -21.81 -6.16
CA ILE A 335 -7.92 -21.37 -4.80
C ILE A 335 -7.61 -19.88 -4.76
N ILE A 336 -6.80 -19.40 -5.70
CA ILE A 336 -6.56 -17.96 -5.86
C ILE A 336 -7.89 -17.26 -6.09
N ALA A 337 -8.76 -17.75 -6.97
CA ALA A 337 -10.08 -17.17 -7.21
C ALA A 337 -10.95 -17.16 -5.94
N GLY A 338 -10.96 -18.25 -5.17
CA GLY A 338 -11.72 -18.34 -3.90
C GLY A 338 -11.26 -17.34 -2.84
N TYR A 339 -9.96 -17.29 -2.57
CA TYR A 339 -9.36 -16.38 -1.57
C TYR A 339 -9.27 -14.93 -2.04
N SER A 340 -9.08 -14.73 -3.34
CA SER A 340 -9.12 -13.39 -3.90
C SER A 340 -10.54 -12.84 -3.95
N ASN A 341 -11.58 -13.69 -3.99
CA ASN A 341 -12.96 -13.22 -3.84
C ASN A 341 -13.16 -12.53 -2.47
N SER A 342 -12.60 -13.04 -1.37
CA SER A 342 -12.68 -12.34 -0.08
C SER A 342 -11.90 -11.02 -0.05
N GLY A 343 -10.78 -10.91 -0.77
CA GLY A 343 -10.01 -9.66 -0.92
C GLY A 343 -10.55 -8.68 -1.98
N PHE A 344 -11.42 -9.15 -2.89
CA PHE A 344 -12.03 -8.37 -3.97
C PHE A 344 -13.53 -8.11 -3.77
N ILE A 345 -14.13 -8.50 -2.63
CA ILE A 345 -15.44 -7.99 -2.23
C ILE A 345 -15.25 -6.50 -1.92
N ILE A 346 -15.44 -5.69 -2.96
CA ILE A 346 -15.56 -4.24 -2.82
C ILE A 346 -16.74 -4.04 -1.85
N PRO A 347 -16.53 -3.39 -0.69
CA PRO A 347 -17.60 -3.11 0.25
C PRO A 347 -18.76 -2.46 -0.50
N ALA A 348 -19.99 -2.84 -0.17
CA ALA A 348 -21.16 -2.38 -0.91
C ALA A 348 -21.20 -0.84 -1.01
N ALA A 349 -20.83 -0.14 0.08
CA ALA A 349 -20.65 1.31 0.11
C ALA A 349 -19.72 1.86 -1.00
N VAL A 350 -18.60 1.18 -1.30
CA VAL A 350 -17.63 1.61 -2.33
C VAL A 350 -18.14 1.34 -3.74
N LYS A 351 -18.89 0.25 -3.98
CA LYS A 351 -19.52 -0.02 -5.29
C LYS A 351 -20.52 1.06 -5.68
N MET A 352 -21.12 1.72 -4.69
CA MET A 352 -22.18 2.71 -4.87
C MET A 352 -21.64 4.12 -5.09
N VAL A 353 -20.36 4.35 -4.80
CA VAL A 353 -19.71 5.68 -4.94
C VAL A 353 -19.88 6.26 -6.34
N PRO A 354 -19.63 5.55 -7.47
CA PRO A 354 -19.80 6.13 -8.81
C PRO A 354 -21.24 6.57 -9.13
N ASP A 355 -22.22 5.76 -8.77
CA ASP A 355 -23.66 6.05 -9.00
C ASP A 355 -24.16 7.16 -8.07
N ALA A 356 -23.66 7.18 -6.82
CA ALA A 356 -23.90 8.25 -5.87
C ALA A 356 -23.29 9.56 -6.37
N ILE A 357 -22.05 9.58 -6.88
CA ILE A 357 -21.40 10.74 -7.49
C ILE A 357 -22.19 11.26 -8.68
N LYS A 358 -22.58 10.38 -9.62
CA LYS A 358 -23.36 10.78 -10.80
C LYS A 358 -24.71 11.39 -10.39
N THR A 359 -25.33 10.84 -9.37
CA THR A 359 -26.58 11.38 -8.81
C THR A 359 -26.34 12.72 -8.11
N LEU A 360 -25.32 12.78 -7.25
CA LEU A 360 -24.88 14.00 -6.59
C LEU A 360 -24.68 15.10 -7.62
N ASN A 361 -23.90 14.89 -8.68
CA ASN A 361 -23.61 15.87 -9.74
C ASN A 361 -24.85 16.43 -10.43
N LYS A 362 -25.98 15.72 -10.36
CA LYS A 362 -27.28 16.22 -10.83
C LYS A 362 -27.99 17.14 -9.81
N PHE A 363 -27.82 16.91 -8.51
CA PHE A 363 -28.63 17.56 -7.46
C PHE A 363 -27.91 18.63 -6.64
N PHE A 364 -26.58 18.60 -6.51
CA PHE A 364 -25.86 19.76 -5.96
C PHE A 364 -24.90 20.31 -7.02
N PRO A 365 -25.30 21.33 -7.78
CA PRO A 365 -24.37 22.10 -8.58
C PRO A 365 -23.37 22.86 -7.68
N GLU A 366 -22.28 23.38 -8.24
CA GLU A 366 -21.15 23.99 -7.52
C GLU A 366 -21.54 25.08 -6.50
N ASN A 367 -22.71 25.71 -6.67
CA ASN A 367 -23.17 26.83 -5.84
C ASN A 367 -24.11 26.42 -4.67
N VAL A 368 -24.39 25.13 -4.48
CA VAL A 368 -25.37 24.67 -3.49
C VAL A 368 -24.67 23.98 -2.31
N TYR A 369 -24.90 24.50 -1.10
CA TYR A 369 -24.42 23.87 0.11
C TYR A 369 -25.25 22.63 0.48
N GLY A 370 -24.60 21.55 0.93
CA GLY A 370 -25.34 20.42 1.49
C GLY A 370 -24.53 19.62 2.48
N VAL A 371 -25.11 18.55 3.03
CA VAL A 371 -24.51 17.80 4.15
C VAL A 371 -24.36 16.33 3.77
N ILE A 372 -23.22 15.75 4.13
CA ILE A 372 -22.87 14.36 3.83
C ILE A 372 -22.57 13.63 5.14
N SER A 373 -23.04 12.39 5.27
CA SER A 373 -22.72 11.53 6.42
C SER A 373 -21.21 11.22 6.51
N HIS A 374 -20.60 11.31 7.70
CA HIS A 374 -19.16 11.14 7.92
C HIS A 374 -18.59 9.81 7.41
N ALA A 375 -19.34 8.71 7.51
CA ALA A 375 -18.92 7.41 6.98
C ALA A 375 -18.63 7.43 5.46
N ASN A 376 -19.13 8.45 4.76
CA ASN A 376 -19.05 8.59 3.31
C ASN A 376 -18.17 9.77 2.86
N ALA A 377 -17.70 10.60 3.80
CA ALA A 377 -17.02 11.86 3.54
C ALA A 377 -15.74 11.67 2.71
N GLY A 378 -14.82 10.81 3.15
CA GLY A 378 -13.52 10.67 2.47
C GLY A 378 -13.58 10.11 1.04
N ALA A 379 -14.62 9.34 0.68
CA ALA A 379 -14.84 8.90 -0.70
C ALA A 379 -15.50 10.00 -1.53
N LEU A 380 -16.49 10.70 -0.98
CA LEU A 380 -17.21 11.74 -1.69
C LEU A 380 -16.40 13.03 -1.85
N GLU A 381 -15.65 13.47 -0.84
CA GLU A 381 -14.74 14.63 -0.90
C GLU A 381 -13.73 14.52 -2.06
N PHE A 382 -13.22 13.32 -2.32
CA PHE A 382 -12.26 13.10 -3.41
C PHE A 382 -12.89 13.30 -4.80
N TYR A 383 -14.14 12.87 -4.99
CA TYR A 383 -14.81 12.85 -6.31
C TYR A 383 -15.84 13.96 -6.53
N VAL A 384 -16.31 14.59 -5.45
CA VAL A 384 -17.46 15.48 -5.44
C VAL A 384 -17.03 16.77 -4.76
N TYR A 385 -16.43 17.63 -5.57
CA TYR A 385 -16.10 18.99 -5.20
C TYR A 385 -17.38 19.74 -4.79
N ARG A 386 -17.60 19.97 -3.48
CA ARG A 386 -18.75 20.71 -2.99
C ARG A 386 -18.45 21.52 -1.75
N ASN A 387 -19.14 22.65 -1.70
CA ASN A 387 -19.52 23.35 -0.49
C ASN A 387 -20.39 22.39 0.34
N ALA A 388 -19.80 21.44 1.08
CA ALA A 388 -20.57 20.45 1.82
C ALA A 388 -20.02 20.25 3.22
N GLY A 389 -20.90 20.24 4.21
CA GLY A 389 -20.57 19.91 5.58
C GLY A 389 -20.51 18.41 5.78
N VAL A 390 -19.51 17.94 6.52
CA VAL A 390 -19.45 16.56 6.98
C VAL A 390 -20.16 16.46 8.33
N LEU A 391 -21.07 15.49 8.45
CA LEU A 391 -21.80 15.25 9.68
C LEU A 391 -21.03 14.31 10.61
N GLU A 392 -20.37 14.88 11.61
CA GLU A 392 -19.66 14.14 12.67
C GLU A 392 -20.62 13.56 13.73
N GLY A 393 -20.19 12.48 14.40
CA GLY A 393 -20.92 11.88 15.53
C GLY A 393 -20.93 10.35 15.50
N ASN A 394 -20.65 9.72 16.65
CA ASN A 394 -20.61 8.28 16.82
C ASN A 394 -21.96 7.71 17.27
N SER A 395 -22.78 8.51 17.93
CA SER A 395 -24.14 8.15 18.36
C SER A 395 -25.21 8.87 17.53
N SER A 396 -26.45 8.36 17.54
CA SER A 396 -27.57 9.03 16.86
C SER A 396 -27.88 10.41 17.43
N GLN A 397 -27.66 10.61 18.73
CA GLN A 397 -27.87 11.90 19.39
C GLN A 397 -26.81 12.92 18.96
N GLU A 398 -25.54 12.52 18.98
CA GLU A 398 -24.44 13.39 18.51
C GLU A 398 -24.63 13.81 17.06
N LYS A 399 -25.03 12.87 16.19
CA LYS A 399 -25.36 13.17 14.79
C LYS A 399 -26.51 14.17 14.68
N LEU A 400 -27.56 14.04 15.49
CA LEU A 400 -28.69 14.98 15.49
C LEU A 400 -28.26 16.38 15.93
N ASP A 401 -27.47 16.48 17.00
CA ASP A 401 -27.00 17.76 17.53
C ASP A 401 -26.02 18.45 16.55
N ALA A 402 -25.11 17.67 15.96
CA ALA A 402 -24.22 18.15 14.91
C ALA A 402 -25.00 18.64 13.68
N PHE A 403 -26.03 17.90 13.27
CA PHE A 403 -26.86 18.29 12.12
C PHE A 403 -27.63 19.58 12.40
N LYS A 404 -28.23 19.72 13.58
CA LYS A 404 -28.90 20.97 14.01
C LYS A 404 -27.93 22.16 14.06
N LYS A 405 -26.69 21.95 14.49
CA LYS A 405 -25.65 22.97 14.48
C LYS A 405 -25.31 23.42 13.06
N ILE A 406 -25.22 22.48 12.12
CA ILE A 406 -24.99 22.79 10.70
C ILE A 406 -26.16 23.59 10.12
N LEU A 407 -27.41 23.19 10.40
CA LEU A 407 -28.62 23.92 9.97
C LEU A 407 -28.68 25.36 10.51
N LYS A 408 -28.09 25.63 11.68
CA LYS A 408 -28.07 26.96 12.29
C LYS A 408 -27.00 27.87 11.68
N ASN A 409 -25.87 27.30 11.29
CA ASN A 409 -24.70 28.05 10.84
C ASN A 409 -24.60 28.15 9.31
N ASN A 410 -25.27 27.24 8.59
CA ASN A 410 -25.23 27.14 7.13
C ASN A 410 -26.66 26.94 6.59
N ASP A 411 -26.86 27.14 5.29
CA ASP A 411 -28.13 26.90 4.58
C ASP A 411 -28.01 25.67 3.66
N PRO A 412 -27.94 24.45 4.20
CA PRO A 412 -27.84 23.25 3.38
C PRO A 412 -29.17 22.97 2.68
N LYS A 413 -29.13 22.74 1.37
CA LYS A 413 -30.32 22.40 0.57
C LYS A 413 -30.61 20.90 0.54
N TYR A 414 -29.58 20.10 0.78
CA TYR A 414 -29.65 18.66 0.65
C TYR A 414 -28.84 17.94 1.73
N TYR A 415 -29.33 16.79 2.17
CA TYR A 415 -28.58 15.83 2.99
C TYR A 415 -28.45 14.51 2.24
N LEU A 416 -27.22 14.01 2.07
CA LEU A 416 -26.93 12.73 1.45
C LEU A 416 -26.34 11.74 2.45
N SER A 417 -26.90 10.54 2.46
CA SER A 417 -26.28 9.36 3.07
C SER A 417 -26.13 8.24 2.04
N ILE A 418 -24.88 7.78 1.82
CA ILE A 418 -24.55 6.55 1.09
C ILE A 418 -24.61 5.39 2.08
N TYR A 419 -25.09 4.25 1.62
CA TYR A 419 -25.35 3.07 2.44
C TYR A 419 -26.35 3.37 3.57
N PRO A 420 -27.60 3.69 3.22
CA PRO A 420 -28.56 4.39 4.08
C PRO A 420 -29.15 3.48 5.17
N HIS A 421 -28.49 2.36 5.49
CA HIS A 421 -28.97 1.40 6.46
C HIS A 421 -29.06 2.00 7.86
N GLU A 422 -28.17 2.93 8.22
CA GLU A 422 -28.24 3.66 9.48
C GLU A 422 -29.12 4.92 9.38
N ASP A 423 -29.04 5.66 8.25
CA ASP A 423 -29.65 7.00 8.14
C ASP A 423 -31.06 7.01 7.45
N TYR A 424 -31.53 5.86 6.95
CA TYR A 424 -32.87 5.68 6.35
C TYR A 424 -33.59 4.41 6.78
N ALA A 425 -32.89 3.27 6.86
CA ALA A 425 -33.49 2.01 7.31
C ALA A 425 -33.32 1.77 8.82
N GLY A 426 -32.49 2.59 9.48
CA GLY A 426 -32.29 2.57 10.91
C GLY A 426 -33.58 2.92 11.64
N LYS A 427 -33.81 2.28 12.78
CA LYS A 427 -34.76 2.74 13.79
C LYS A 427 -34.02 3.56 14.85
N ASN A 428 -33.19 4.50 14.42
CA ASN A 428 -32.47 5.40 15.32
C ASN A 428 -33.10 6.79 15.25
N GLU A 429 -32.84 7.59 16.28
CA GLU A 429 -33.47 8.90 16.47
C GLU A 429 -33.19 9.86 15.31
N PHE A 430 -31.97 9.86 14.79
CA PHE A 430 -31.56 10.71 13.69
C PHE A 430 -32.27 10.39 12.36
N SER A 431 -32.38 9.11 12.00
CA SER A 431 -33.11 8.69 10.79
C SER A 431 -34.61 8.96 10.88
N SER A 432 -35.22 8.83 12.07
CA SER A 432 -36.62 9.21 12.29
C SER A 432 -36.81 10.72 12.12
N PHE A 433 -35.94 11.53 12.73
CA PHE A 433 -35.96 12.98 12.56
C PHE A 433 -35.88 13.39 11.07
N LEU A 434 -34.97 12.80 10.29
CA LEU A 434 -34.85 13.10 8.86
C LEU A 434 -36.12 12.73 8.08
N ARG A 435 -36.72 11.57 8.34
CA ARG A 435 -37.95 11.11 7.66
C ARG A 435 -39.18 11.94 8.00
N GLU A 436 -39.26 12.44 9.23
CA GLU A 436 -40.40 13.24 9.70
C GLU A 436 -40.33 14.69 9.21
N ASN A 437 -39.13 15.25 9.10
CA ASN A 437 -38.96 16.68 8.85
C ASN A 437 -38.62 17.02 7.39
N TYR A 438 -38.09 16.07 6.60
CA TYR A 438 -37.58 16.36 5.27
C TYR A 438 -38.05 15.37 4.21
N PRO A 439 -38.52 15.84 3.03
CA PRO A 439 -38.90 14.95 1.95
C PRO A 439 -37.67 14.31 1.29
N VAL A 440 -37.85 13.07 0.84
CA VAL A 440 -36.82 12.33 0.10
C VAL A 440 -36.85 12.76 -1.36
N ALA A 441 -35.79 13.43 -1.83
CA ALA A 441 -35.63 13.84 -3.21
C ALA A 441 -35.31 12.65 -4.13
N LYS A 442 -34.48 11.72 -3.65
CA LYS A 442 -34.15 10.49 -4.38
C LYS A 442 -33.73 9.40 -3.42
N TYR A 443 -34.20 8.19 -3.67
CA TYR A 443 -33.81 7.00 -2.93
C TYR A 443 -33.49 5.87 -3.89
N LYS A 444 -32.34 5.23 -3.68
CA LYS A 444 -31.98 3.98 -4.36
C LYS A 444 -31.69 2.96 -3.29
N LYS A 445 -32.56 1.95 -3.18
CA LYS A 445 -32.55 0.96 -2.10
C LYS A 445 -31.17 0.33 -1.96
N ASN A 446 -30.69 0.28 -0.72
CA ASN A 446 -29.35 -0.20 -0.32
C ASN A 446 -28.18 0.62 -0.88
N GLU A 447 -28.40 1.71 -1.62
CA GLU A 447 -27.33 2.51 -2.21
C GLU A 447 -27.17 3.87 -1.56
N PHE A 448 -28.19 4.72 -1.62
CA PHE A 448 -28.16 6.04 -1.01
C PHE A 448 -29.57 6.59 -0.79
N VAL A 449 -29.68 7.55 0.12
CA VAL A 449 -30.84 8.42 0.29
C VAL A 449 -30.40 9.88 0.19
N LEU A 450 -31.18 10.66 -0.55
CA LEU A 450 -31.03 12.10 -0.67
C LEU A 450 -32.29 12.77 -0.13
N TYR A 451 -32.14 13.53 0.95
CA TYR A 451 -33.20 14.37 1.51
C TYR A 451 -33.06 15.80 1.00
N LYS A 452 -34.21 16.46 0.79
CA LYS A 452 -34.28 17.89 0.51
C LYS A 452 -34.58 18.63 1.81
N ILE A 453 -33.70 19.56 2.18
CA ILE A 453 -33.79 20.29 3.46
C ILE A 453 -34.60 21.59 3.32
N GLU A 454 -34.76 22.09 2.09
CA GLU A 454 -35.53 23.32 1.77
C GLU A 454 -36.93 23.37 2.36
#